data_AF-A0A559JCN7-F1
#
_entry.id   AF-A0A559JCN7-F1
#
_cell.length_a   1.000
_cell.length_b   1.000
_cell.length_c   1.000
_cell.angle_alpha   90.00
_cell.angle_beta   90.00
_cell.angle_gamma   90.00
#
_symmetry.space_group_name_H-M   'P 1'
#
loop_
_entity.id
_entity.type
_entity.pdbx_description
1 polymer ?
#
loop_
_entity_poly.entity_id
_entity_poly.type
_entity_poly.pdbx_seq_one_letter_code
_entity_poly.pdbx_strand_id
1 'polypeptide(L)'
;MKGSWRFNIGFGGFGAILTFLFSLSSNPLETTLIRSFYAFTAFAFLAFFVGFVLRNLMIPGRQPEIELPDSHEERGSVLDISTPDDGDSLSEMMKEQWTDGKGEAIKGFQPLQPKRLVSLDNPNPEEVVQAIRRLTDE
;
A
#
# COMPACT_ATOMS: atom_id res chain seq x y z
N MET A 1 -10.06 -16.42 5.18
CA MET A 1 -8.83 -16.84 5.92
C MET A 1 -8.84 -18.33 6.33
N LYS A 2 -9.23 -19.26 5.45
CA LYS A 2 -9.24 -20.73 5.75
C LYS A 2 -7.94 -21.46 5.36
N GLY A 3 -6.95 -20.75 4.81
CA GLY A 3 -5.72 -21.33 4.24
C GLY A 3 -4.59 -21.61 5.24
N SER A 4 -4.41 -20.76 6.26
CA SER A 4 -3.22 -20.83 7.13
C SER A 4 -3.14 -22.07 8.00
N TRP A 5 -4.29 -22.57 8.48
CA TRP A 5 -4.33 -23.74 9.37
C TRP A 5 -3.86 -25.03 8.67
N ARG A 6 -4.24 -25.21 7.40
CA ARG A 6 -3.84 -26.39 6.60
C ARG A 6 -2.33 -26.40 6.34
N PHE A 7 -1.74 -25.22 6.15
CA PHE A 7 -0.30 -25.09 5.95
C PHE A 7 0.49 -25.43 7.23
N ASN A 8 0.04 -24.94 8.39
CA ASN A 8 0.68 -25.25 9.67
C ASN A 8 0.64 -26.75 10.00
N ILE A 9 -0.51 -27.40 9.80
CA ILE A 9 -0.63 -28.86 9.98
C ILE A 9 0.22 -29.61 8.95
N GLY A 10 0.23 -29.17 7.69
CA GLY A 10 1.04 -29.79 6.64
C GLY A 10 2.53 -29.73 6.96
N PHE A 11 3.02 -28.60 7.48
CA PHE A 11 4.42 -28.43 7.88
C PHE A 11 4.78 -29.28 9.11
N GLY A 12 3.87 -29.37 10.08
CA GLY A 12 4.00 -30.30 11.21
C GLY A 12 4.08 -31.75 10.74
N GLY A 13 3.18 -32.17 9.83
CA GLY A 13 3.17 -33.49 9.24
C GLY A 13 4.46 -33.81 8.49
N PHE A 14 4.99 -32.86 7.73
CA PHE A 14 6.27 -32.98 7.05
C PHE A 14 7.44 -33.24 8.03
N GLY A 15 7.52 -32.47 9.11
CA GLY A 15 8.53 -32.68 10.15
C GLY A 15 8.40 -34.03 10.87
N ALA A 16 7.17 -34.48 11.10
CA ALA A 16 6.88 -35.80 11.67
C ALA A 16 7.34 -36.93 10.75
N ILE A 17 7.05 -36.84 9.45
CA ILE A 17 7.45 -37.83 8.44
C ILE A 17 8.97 -37.91 8.36
N LEU A 18 9.67 -36.78 8.27
CA LEU A 18 11.14 -36.77 8.26
C LEU A 18 11.72 -37.46 9.51
N THR A 19 11.22 -37.09 10.69
CA THR A 19 11.67 -37.68 11.95
C THR A 19 11.36 -39.16 12.03
N PHE A 20 10.20 -39.58 11.55
CA PHE A 20 9.81 -40.98 11.47
C PHE A 20 10.78 -41.77 10.59
N LEU A 21 11.09 -41.30 9.39
CA LEU A 21 12.02 -41.95 8.45
C LEU A 21 13.42 -42.10 9.07
N PHE A 22 13.94 -41.06 9.71
CA PHE A 22 15.26 -41.12 10.35
C PHE A 22 15.27 -42.00 11.62
N SER A 23 14.21 -41.95 12.41
CA SER A 23 14.14 -42.69 13.68
C SER A 23 13.85 -44.18 13.47
N LEU A 24 13.18 -44.56 12.37
CA LEU A 24 12.83 -45.94 12.05
C LEU A 24 14.05 -46.85 11.94
N SER A 25 15.18 -46.33 11.47
CA SER A 25 16.40 -47.13 11.29
C SER A 25 17.14 -47.44 12.59
N SER A 26 16.90 -46.67 13.67
CA SER A 26 17.75 -46.70 14.87
C SER A 26 17.01 -46.98 16.16
N ASN A 27 15.67 -47.00 16.16
CA ASN A 27 14.88 -47.12 17.38
C ASN A 27 13.66 -48.04 17.20
N PRO A 28 13.17 -48.66 18.28
CA PRO A 28 11.88 -49.35 18.28
C PRO A 28 10.74 -48.44 17.80
N LEU A 29 9.67 -49.06 17.28
CA LEU A 29 8.51 -48.33 16.76
C LEU A 29 7.88 -47.39 17.79
N GLU A 30 7.83 -47.79 19.07
CA GLU A 30 7.30 -46.97 20.16
C GLU A 30 8.08 -45.65 20.31
N THR A 31 9.41 -45.73 20.42
CA THR A 31 10.28 -44.56 20.53
C THR A 31 10.17 -43.67 19.28
N THR A 32 10.08 -44.27 18.11
CA THR A 32 9.94 -43.55 16.83
C THR A 32 8.62 -42.78 16.76
N LEU A 33 7.52 -43.37 17.23
CA LEU A 33 6.21 -42.74 17.22
C LEU A 33 6.16 -41.54 18.18
N ILE A 34 6.72 -41.70 19.38
CA ILE A 34 6.85 -40.62 20.37
C ILE A 34 7.72 -39.46 19.82
N ARG A 35 8.87 -39.77 19.21
CA ARG A 35 9.75 -38.75 18.60
C ARG A 35 9.09 -38.02 17.44
N SER A 36 8.35 -38.75 16.60
CA SER A 36 7.62 -38.18 15.48
C SER A 36 6.50 -37.25 15.94
N PHE A 37 5.83 -37.57 17.06
CA PHE A 37 4.85 -36.70 17.68
C PHE A 37 5.48 -35.41 18.22
N TYR A 38 6.61 -35.49 18.93
CA TYR A 38 7.33 -34.29 19.37
C TYR A 38 7.77 -33.43 18.19
N ALA A 39 8.26 -34.05 17.11
CA ALA A 39 8.62 -33.33 15.89
C ALA A 39 7.40 -32.68 15.23
N PHE A 40 6.26 -33.36 15.15
CA PHE A 40 5.01 -32.79 14.64
C PHE A 40 4.66 -31.50 15.37
N THR A 41 4.63 -31.56 16.70
CA THR A 41 4.30 -30.41 17.55
C THR A 41 5.32 -29.29 17.37
N ALA A 42 6.62 -29.60 17.41
CA ALA A 42 7.68 -28.60 17.23
C ALA A 42 7.60 -27.89 15.88
N PHE A 43 7.42 -28.62 14.79
CA PHE A 43 7.31 -28.04 13.44
C PHE A 43 6.01 -27.26 13.25
N ALA A 44 4.90 -27.71 13.82
CA ALA A 44 3.62 -26.99 13.77
C ALA A 44 3.72 -25.65 14.53
N PHE A 45 4.34 -25.64 15.72
CA PHE A 45 4.60 -24.41 16.48
C PHE A 45 5.56 -23.48 15.73
N LEU A 46 6.62 -24.02 15.13
CA LEU A 46 7.57 -23.24 14.34
C LEU A 46 6.87 -22.59 13.14
N ALA A 47 6.07 -23.35 12.39
CA ALA A 47 5.30 -22.83 11.25
C ALA A 47 4.32 -21.73 11.68
N PHE A 48 3.64 -21.94 12.82
CA PHE A 48 2.74 -20.94 13.38
C PHE A 48 3.49 -19.65 13.76
N PHE A 49 4.64 -19.78 14.42
CA PHE A 49 5.45 -18.63 14.84
C PHE A 49 6.01 -17.87 13.64
N VAL A 50 6.59 -18.57 12.66
CA VAL A 50 7.10 -17.96 11.42
C VAL A 50 5.95 -17.30 10.65
N GLY A 51 4.81 -17.97 10.52
CA GLY A 51 3.62 -17.41 9.90
C GLY A 51 3.12 -16.15 10.62
N PHE A 52 3.16 -16.13 11.95
CA PHE A 52 2.83 -14.96 12.74
C PHE A 52 3.78 -13.80 12.48
N VAL A 53 5.09 -14.04 12.51
CA VAL A 53 6.11 -13.01 12.24
C VAL A 53 5.97 -12.47 10.82
N LEU A 54 5.86 -13.34 9.81
CA LEU A 54 5.66 -12.96 8.42
C LEU A 54 4.36 -12.17 8.24
N ARG A 55 3.28 -12.57 8.91
CA ARG A 55 2.02 -11.82 8.86
C ARG A 55 2.15 -10.43 9.45
N ASN A 56 2.92 -10.25 10.54
CA ASN A 56 3.18 -8.93 11.11
C ASN A 56 4.08 -8.07 10.20
N LEU A 57 5.04 -8.69 9.50
CA LEU A 57 5.94 -7.99 8.61
C LEU A 57 5.28 -7.60 7.27
N MET A 58 4.34 -8.41 6.78
CA MET A 58 3.63 -8.20 5.51
C MET A 58 2.34 -7.39 5.66
N ILE A 59 2.13 -6.65 6.75
CA ILE A 59 0.99 -5.72 6.86
C ILE A 59 1.38 -4.42 6.14
N PRO A 60 0.93 -4.16 4.89
CA PRO A 60 1.02 -2.80 4.34
C PRO A 60 0.23 -1.88 5.28
N GLY A 61 0.80 -0.71 5.59
CA GLY A 61 0.31 0.27 6.56
C GLY A 61 -1.13 0.09 7.00
N ARG A 62 -1.31 -0.43 8.22
CA ARG A 62 -2.62 -0.74 8.79
C ARG A 62 -3.42 0.54 9.00
N GLN A 63 -4.32 0.88 8.09
CA GLN A 63 -5.52 1.64 8.47
C GLN A 63 -6.29 0.73 9.43
N PRO A 64 -6.70 1.19 10.63
CA PRO A 64 -7.41 0.34 11.57
C PRO A 64 -8.73 -0.10 10.94
N GLU A 65 -8.85 -1.39 10.66
CA GLU A 65 -10.12 -2.05 10.40
C GLU A 65 -10.86 -2.05 11.74
N ILE A 66 -11.70 -1.02 11.94
CA ILE A 66 -12.60 -0.93 13.09
C ILE A 66 -13.63 -2.05 12.89
N GLU A 67 -13.62 -3.01 13.81
CA GLU A 67 -14.70 -4.01 13.92
C GLU A 67 -16.01 -3.25 14.09
N LEU A 68 -16.82 -3.19 13.04
CA LEU A 68 -18.16 -2.63 13.08
C LEU A 68 -19.04 -3.59 13.88
N PRO A 69 -19.65 -3.16 15.00
CA PRO A 69 -20.70 -3.92 15.63
C PRO A 69 -21.91 -3.91 14.70
N ASP A 70 -22.52 -5.08 14.50
CA ASP A 70 -23.85 -5.19 13.91
C ASP A 70 -24.83 -4.24 14.59
N SER A 71 -25.76 -3.75 13.77
CA SER A 71 -27.01 -3.06 14.09
C SER A 71 -27.03 -1.52 14.04
N HIS A 72 -27.76 -1.05 13.02
CA HIS A 72 -28.64 0.11 13.02
C HIS A 72 -28.04 1.42 13.53
N GLU A 73 -27.31 2.13 12.65
CA GLU A 73 -27.52 3.56 12.34
C GLU A 73 -26.42 4.02 11.35
N GLU A 74 -26.41 3.45 10.14
CA GLU A 74 -25.41 3.81 9.12
C GLU A 74 -25.86 5.07 8.37
N ARG A 75 -25.78 6.23 9.02
CA ARG A 75 -25.89 7.54 8.38
C ARG A 75 -24.56 8.27 8.50
N GLY A 76 -23.76 8.23 7.43
CA GLY A 76 -22.53 9.01 7.30
C GLY A 76 -21.30 8.27 6.74
N SER A 77 -21.37 6.97 6.49
CA SER A 77 -20.26 6.16 5.93
C SER A 77 -20.37 5.88 4.43
N VAL A 78 -21.48 6.25 3.78
CA VAL A 78 -21.67 6.04 2.34
C VAL A 78 -21.02 7.19 1.58
N LEU A 79 -19.72 7.08 1.34
CA LEU A 79 -19.04 7.87 0.33
C LEU A 79 -19.29 7.18 -1.01
N ASP A 80 -20.24 7.69 -1.79
CA ASP A 80 -20.49 7.20 -3.15
C ASP A 80 -19.30 7.59 -4.04
N ILE A 81 -18.29 6.71 -4.13
CA ILE A 81 -17.26 6.76 -5.17
C ILE A 81 -17.86 6.08 -6.41
N SER A 82 -18.85 6.74 -6.98
CA SER A 82 -19.29 6.48 -8.34
C SER A 82 -19.06 7.77 -9.10
N THR A 83 -17.92 7.86 -9.78
CA THR A 83 -17.72 8.90 -10.79
C THR A 83 -18.74 8.61 -11.89
N PRO A 84 -19.67 9.52 -12.20
CA PRO A 84 -20.56 9.35 -13.33
C PRO A 84 -19.75 9.03 -14.59
N ASP A 85 -20.23 8.09 -15.42
CA ASP A 85 -19.60 7.73 -16.68
C ASP A 85 -19.81 8.86 -17.70
N ASP A 86 -19.08 9.95 -17.50
CA ASP A 86 -19.12 11.15 -18.34
C ASP A 86 -18.35 10.94 -19.67
N GLY A 87 -17.98 9.71 -20.00
CA GLY A 87 -17.19 9.36 -21.19
C GLY A 87 -17.80 9.87 -22.49
N ASP A 88 -19.13 9.80 -22.62
CA ASP A 88 -19.85 10.31 -23.79
C ASP A 88 -19.83 11.84 -23.85
N SER A 89 -19.99 12.53 -22.72
CA SER A 89 -19.91 14.00 -22.65
C SER A 89 -18.50 14.53 -22.95
N LEU A 90 -17.47 13.81 -22.51
CA LEU A 90 -16.06 14.09 -22.81
C LEU A 90 -15.74 13.87 -24.29
N SER A 91 -16.29 12.79 -24.86
CA SER A 91 -16.17 12.50 -26.29
C SER A 91 -16.84 13.57 -27.14
N GLU A 92 -18.01 14.07 -26.70
CA GLU A 92 -18.74 15.16 -27.35
C GLU A 92 -17.96 16.49 -27.27
N MET A 93 -17.46 16.89 -26.10
CA MET A 93 -16.61 18.08 -25.97
C MET A 93 -15.33 18.01 -26.83
N MET A 94 -14.69 16.83 -26.89
CA MET A 94 -13.47 16.65 -27.70
C MET A 94 -13.78 16.74 -29.20
N LYS A 95 -14.96 16.27 -29.60
CA LYS A 95 -15.45 16.38 -30.98
C LYS A 95 -15.83 17.82 -31.31
N GLU A 96 -16.47 18.55 -30.39
CA GLU A 96 -16.77 19.98 -30.52
C GLU A 96 -15.49 20.81 -30.73
N GLN A 97 -14.42 20.53 -29.97
CA GLN A 97 -13.10 21.16 -30.18
C GLN A 97 -12.48 20.86 -31.56
N TRP A 98 -12.81 19.72 -32.18
CA TRP A 98 -12.32 19.37 -33.51
C TRP A 98 -13.21 19.92 -34.64
N THR A 99 -14.51 20.08 -34.39
CA THR A 99 -15.46 20.59 -35.39
C THR A 99 -15.57 22.11 -35.40
N ASP A 100 -15.30 22.79 -34.29
CA ASP A 100 -15.24 24.26 -34.24
C ASP A 100 -13.88 24.74 -34.79
N GLY A 101 -13.72 24.60 -36.10
CA GLY A 101 -12.56 24.97 -36.90
C GLY A 101 -12.33 26.49 -36.97
N LYS A 102 -12.32 27.17 -35.83
CA LYS A 102 -11.96 28.58 -35.62
C LYS A 102 -11.21 28.80 -34.31
N GLY A 103 -10.29 27.90 -33.97
CA GLY A 103 -9.24 28.13 -32.98
C GLY A 103 -7.89 28.08 -33.67
N GLU A 104 -7.11 29.16 -33.58
CA GLU A 104 -5.72 29.26 -34.04
C GLU A 104 -4.96 27.94 -33.89
N ALA A 105 -4.24 27.53 -34.95
CA ALA A 105 -3.42 26.33 -34.95
C ALA A 105 -2.64 26.25 -33.64
N ILE A 106 -2.87 25.19 -32.86
CA ILE A 106 -2.21 24.93 -31.59
C ILE A 106 -0.71 25.02 -31.87
N LYS A 107 -0.09 26.16 -31.52
CA LYS A 107 1.35 26.29 -31.49
C LYS A 107 1.78 25.22 -30.48
N GLY A 108 2.36 24.15 -31.00
CA GLY A 108 2.84 23.02 -30.19
C GLY A 108 3.64 23.54 -29.02
N PHE A 109 3.59 22.81 -27.91
CA PHE A 109 4.18 23.17 -26.63
C PHE A 109 5.45 24.02 -26.80
N GLN A 110 5.30 25.32 -26.58
CA GLN A 110 6.39 26.27 -26.56
C GLN A 110 6.83 26.33 -25.11
N PRO A 111 7.85 25.57 -24.67
CA PRO A 111 8.30 25.61 -23.29
C PRO A 111 8.56 27.07 -22.94
N LEU A 112 7.88 27.57 -21.92
CA LEU A 112 8.09 28.92 -21.40
C LEU A 112 9.58 29.07 -21.16
N GLN A 113 10.26 29.88 -21.97
CA GLN A 113 11.66 30.22 -21.73
C GLN A 113 11.65 31.08 -20.47
N PRO A 114 12.04 30.55 -19.31
CA PRO A 114 11.98 31.36 -18.11
C PRO A 114 12.99 32.49 -18.31
N LYS A 115 12.50 33.74 -18.26
CA LYS A 115 13.38 34.91 -18.28
C LYS A 115 14.29 34.75 -17.06
N ARG A 116 15.57 34.46 -17.30
CA ARG A 116 16.57 34.29 -16.25
C ARG A 116 16.44 35.50 -15.33
N LEU A 117 16.06 35.26 -14.09
CA LEU A 117 16.13 36.28 -13.05
C LEU A 117 17.61 36.61 -12.92
N VAL A 118 18.00 37.74 -13.49
CA VAL A 118 19.29 38.35 -13.22
C VAL A 118 19.25 38.59 -11.72
N SER A 119 20.06 37.84 -10.97
CA SER A 119 20.36 38.18 -9.59
C SER A 119 20.83 39.62 -9.61
N LEU A 120 20.05 40.51 -8.99
CA LEU A 120 20.38 41.92 -8.91
C LEU A 120 21.66 42.02 -8.08
N ASP A 121 22.80 42.14 -8.77
CA ASP A 121 24.15 42.06 -8.19
C ASP A 121 24.49 43.22 -7.24
N ASN A 122 23.52 44.07 -6.92
CA ASN A 122 23.57 45.06 -5.83
C ASN A 122 22.17 45.63 -5.56
N PRO A 123 21.43 45.13 -4.56
CA PRO A 123 20.27 45.86 -4.06
C PRO A 123 20.74 47.13 -3.35
N ASN A 124 20.21 48.30 -3.74
CA ASN A 124 20.48 49.54 -3.01
C ASN A 124 19.94 49.39 -1.57
N PRO A 125 20.78 49.57 -0.54
CA PRO A 125 20.41 49.26 0.85
C PRO A 125 19.24 50.11 1.35
N GLU A 126 19.04 51.30 0.76
CA GLU A 126 17.94 52.20 1.12
C GLU A 126 16.56 51.64 0.75
N GLU A 127 16.42 51.01 -0.41
CA GLU A 127 15.13 50.44 -0.86
C GLU A 127 14.75 49.20 -0.04
N VAL A 128 15.74 48.41 0.39
CA VAL A 128 15.54 47.25 1.25
C VAL A 128 15.08 47.66 2.66
N VAL A 129 15.68 48.71 3.23
CA VAL A 129 15.27 49.24 4.54
C VAL A 129 13.85 49.80 4.48
N GLN A 130 13.49 50.48 3.38
CA GLN A 130 12.14 51.01 3.21
C GLN A 130 11.09 49.91 3.04
N ALA A 131 11.44 48.80 2.36
CA ALA A 131 10.57 47.63 2.23
C ALA A 131 10.35 46.92 3.59
N ILE A 132 11.40 46.76 4.40
CA ILE A 132 11.28 46.17 5.76
C ILE A 132 10.39 47.04 6.65
N ARG A 133 10.53 48.36 6.57
CA ARG A 133 9.73 49.29 7.39
C ARG A 133 8.24 49.20 7.05
N ARG A 134 7.89 49.16 5.77
CA ARG A 134 6.49 48.99 5.34
C ARG A 134 5.90 47.65 5.75
N LEU A 135 6.71 46.58 5.74
CA LEU A 135 6.27 45.25 6.14
C LEU A 135 6.13 45.08 7.67
N THR A 136 6.70 46.00 8.45
CA THR A 136 6.58 46.03 9.92
C THR A 136 5.41 46.90 10.39
N ASP A 137 4.97 47.84 9.56
CA ASP A 137 3.84 48.74 9.83
C ASP A 137 2.47 48.15 9.39
N GLU A 138 2.45 46.99 8.72
CA GLU A 138 1.26 46.13 8.52
C GLU A 138 1.19 45.03 9.59
#